data_AF-A0A7C2E537-F1
#
_entry.id   AF-A0A7C2E537-F1
#
_cell.length_a   1.000
_cell.length_b   1.000
_cell.length_c   1.000
_cell.angle_alpha   90.00
_cell.angle_beta   90.00
_cell.angle_gamma   90.00
#
_symmetry.space_group_name_H-M   'P 1'
#
loop_
_entity.id
_entity.type
_entity.pdbx_description
1 polymer ?
#
loop_
_entity_poly.entity_id
_entity_poly.type
_entity_poly.pdbx_seq_one_letter_code
_entity_poly.pdbx_strand_id
1 'polypeptide(L)'
;MNGGIRLGLSLPVFLGSLIAMFVGTFTGLLGIWLFLAWKIAVPEWIKVGHAHASWWSVLLVIAALLVPGLPLRPGAKRFITITALVAVPLWLIELGAYYVSKVARGALPALPPRPGEEFSPEYLAYGTGIFVTELWFFAALLLVFLTALGIRQPRLTQGTAAPSARELLTDIEIPRQAVLVPVLVMPLGLIVGWAMTLAFKARGLPIQPAALVQLHSHTFFFIVGYLMTLIVMRAVGASERIFRLTFRLGQVAIPLIVLGYLLFIGLRLPSVAVVIPALLYFVVLGLGLAALFGGFGVGAKARRVGSLTSSYLRKAMAFTWALMILLVAVGPVMQLRWDTAPDVTVTYRQPEGAPYPGPYPEKYIGTAPVAGTPRGLENLHLSPGSWTHAALFWLLALLLAWDRIGPAVGAPGLLFLAATTIPLAPFFNAVGRVAAWANLPNGSGALWFAGHPLKMFNQIVLIVLVATAMRKIKAADR
;
A
#
# COMPACT_ATOMS: atom_id res chain seq x y z
N MET A 1 -14.16 -5.23 24.99
CA MET A 1 -13.18 -5.44 23.89
C MET A 1 -11.84 -6.01 24.39
N ASN A 2 -11.81 -6.74 25.51
CA ASN A 2 -10.58 -7.33 26.04
C ASN A 2 -10.24 -8.61 25.27
N GLY A 3 -8.98 -8.72 24.79
CA GLY A 3 -8.49 -9.89 24.06
C GLY A 3 -7.51 -9.53 22.93
N GLY A 4 -6.67 -10.51 22.57
CA GLY A 4 -5.75 -10.43 21.44
C GLY A 4 -6.35 -10.96 20.14
N ILE A 5 -5.72 -10.60 19.02
CA ILE A 5 -5.85 -11.23 17.72
C ILE A 5 -4.54 -11.98 17.49
N ARG A 6 -4.62 -13.30 17.30
CA ARG A 6 -3.45 -14.08 16.87
C ARG A 6 -3.11 -13.73 15.44
N LEU A 7 -1.84 -13.42 15.21
CA LEU A 7 -1.32 -13.20 13.89
C LEU A 7 -1.04 -14.53 13.20
N GLY A 8 -1.09 -14.50 11.88
CA GLY A 8 -0.73 -15.63 11.04
C GLY A 8 -0.34 -15.19 9.64
N LEU A 9 -0.40 -16.12 8.69
CA LEU A 9 -0.37 -15.84 7.27
C LEU A 9 -1.39 -16.73 6.56
N SER A 10 -2.44 -16.12 6.01
CA SER A 10 -3.31 -16.79 5.04
C SER A 10 -2.59 -16.81 3.69
N LEU A 11 -2.01 -17.97 3.32
CA LEU A 11 -1.30 -18.15 2.06
C LEU A 11 -2.15 -17.76 0.83
N PRO A 12 -3.45 -18.10 0.72
CA PRO A 12 -4.22 -17.72 -0.47
C PRO A 12 -4.53 -16.21 -0.53
N VAL A 13 -4.76 -15.55 0.61
CA VAL A 13 -4.97 -14.09 0.62
C VAL A 13 -3.66 -13.36 0.34
N PHE A 14 -2.54 -13.87 0.86
CA PHE A 14 -1.20 -13.36 0.55
C PHE A 14 -0.84 -13.55 -0.94
N LEU A 15 -1.22 -14.68 -1.54
CA LEU A 15 -1.10 -14.88 -2.98
C LEU A 15 -1.92 -13.85 -3.77
N GLY A 16 -3.15 -13.56 -3.34
CA GLY A 16 -3.97 -12.49 -3.92
C GLY A 16 -3.30 -11.12 -3.85
N SER A 17 -2.67 -10.80 -2.71
CA SER A 17 -1.84 -9.60 -2.57
C SER A 17 -0.67 -9.57 -3.57
N LEU A 18 0.04 -10.69 -3.76
CA LEU A 18 1.15 -10.77 -4.70
C LEU A 18 0.68 -10.63 -6.16
N ILE A 19 -0.46 -11.23 -6.52
CA ILE A 19 -1.10 -11.07 -7.83
C ILE A 19 -1.49 -9.61 -8.05
N ALA A 20 -2.12 -8.97 -7.07
CA ALA A 20 -2.48 -7.55 -7.16
C ALA A 20 -1.25 -6.67 -7.40
N MET A 21 -0.14 -6.94 -6.70
CA MET A 21 1.11 -6.20 -6.90
C MET A 21 1.74 -6.48 -8.26
N PHE A 22 1.71 -7.75 -8.71
CA PHE A 22 2.19 -8.15 -10.02
C PHE A 22 1.42 -7.44 -11.13
N VAL A 23 0.08 -7.44 -11.05
CA VAL A 23 -0.80 -6.72 -11.97
C VAL A 23 -0.41 -5.25 -12.02
N GLY A 24 -0.32 -4.57 -10.86
CA GLY A 24 0.10 -3.17 -10.82
C GLY A 24 1.50 -2.93 -11.41
N THR A 25 2.47 -3.78 -11.08
CA THR A 25 3.87 -3.64 -11.53
C THR A 25 4.00 -3.89 -13.03
N PHE A 26 3.33 -4.92 -13.54
CA PHE A 26 3.29 -5.26 -14.95
C PHE A 26 2.64 -4.14 -15.76
N THR A 27 1.50 -3.59 -15.31
CA THR A 27 0.87 -2.44 -15.95
C THR A 27 1.81 -1.23 -15.99
N GLY A 28 2.52 -0.94 -14.89
CA GLY A 28 3.53 0.13 -14.85
C GLY A 28 4.69 -0.10 -15.81
N LEU A 29 5.22 -1.33 -15.89
CA LEU A 29 6.28 -1.72 -16.82
C LEU A 29 5.84 -1.61 -18.28
N LEU A 30 4.62 -2.02 -18.59
CA LEU A 30 4.03 -1.87 -19.92
C LEU A 30 3.98 -0.39 -20.32
N GLY A 31 3.54 0.49 -19.42
CA GLY A 31 3.57 1.94 -19.64
C GLY A 31 4.97 2.47 -19.93
N ILE A 32 5.96 2.08 -19.14
CA ILE A 32 7.37 2.43 -19.36
C ILE A 32 7.84 1.97 -20.73
N TRP A 33 7.55 0.73 -21.10
CA TRP A 33 8.03 0.13 -22.35
C TRP A 33 7.36 0.77 -23.57
N LEU A 34 6.05 0.99 -23.54
CA LEU A 34 5.30 1.73 -24.57
C LEU A 34 5.94 3.09 -24.85
N PHE A 35 6.32 3.80 -23.78
CA PHE A 35 6.99 5.09 -23.91
C PHE A 35 8.42 4.95 -24.45
N LEU A 36 9.24 4.05 -23.91
CA LEU A 36 10.64 3.93 -24.30
C LEU A 36 10.81 3.46 -25.75
N ALA A 37 10.10 2.40 -26.13
CA ALA A 37 10.21 1.73 -27.42
C ALA A 37 9.53 2.51 -28.54
N TRP A 38 8.37 3.12 -28.25
CA TRP A 38 7.51 3.70 -29.29
C TRP A 38 7.15 5.17 -29.08
N LYS A 39 7.68 5.82 -28.03
CA LYS A 39 7.37 7.22 -27.68
C LYS A 39 5.89 7.49 -27.49
N ILE A 40 5.11 6.45 -27.21
CA ILE A 40 3.67 6.57 -26.96
C ILE A 40 3.46 7.13 -25.55
N ALA A 41 2.65 8.18 -25.45
CA ALA A 41 2.24 8.73 -24.17
C ALA A 41 1.53 7.65 -23.34
N VAL A 42 1.96 7.45 -22.09
CA VAL A 42 1.39 6.41 -21.23
C VAL A 42 -0.08 6.71 -20.94
N PRO A 43 -1.02 5.82 -21.34
CA PRO A 43 -2.44 5.99 -21.07
C PRO A 43 -2.73 6.19 -19.58
N GLU A 44 -3.69 7.06 -19.26
CA GLU A 44 -4.00 7.41 -17.86
C GLU A 44 -4.46 6.18 -17.05
N TRP A 45 -5.21 5.28 -17.68
CA TRP A 45 -5.66 4.03 -17.05
C TRP A 45 -4.52 3.11 -16.63
N ILE A 46 -3.38 3.14 -17.34
CA ILE A 46 -2.17 2.40 -16.96
C ILE A 46 -1.57 3.00 -15.68
N LYS A 47 -1.54 4.33 -15.55
CA LYS A 47 -1.03 5.01 -14.35
C LYS A 47 -1.94 4.75 -13.14
N VAL A 48 -3.25 4.93 -13.32
CA VAL A 48 -4.28 4.69 -12.30
C VAL A 48 -4.28 3.23 -11.89
N GLY A 49 -4.23 2.31 -12.86
CA GLY A 49 -4.20 0.88 -12.65
C GLY A 49 -2.97 0.40 -11.88
N HIS A 50 -1.79 0.92 -12.25
CA HIS A 50 -0.55 0.68 -11.52
C HIS A 50 -0.68 1.07 -10.04
N ALA A 51 -1.10 2.32 -9.77
CA ALA A 51 -1.15 2.83 -8.41
C ALA A 51 -2.19 2.10 -7.53
N HIS A 52 -3.41 1.89 -8.04
CA HIS A 52 -4.50 1.30 -7.27
C HIS A 52 -4.24 -0.18 -6.96
N ALA A 53 -3.83 -0.97 -7.96
CA ALA A 53 -3.55 -2.40 -7.76
C ALA A 53 -2.41 -2.62 -6.75
N SER A 54 -1.36 -1.77 -6.81
CA SER A 54 -0.26 -1.79 -5.84
C SER A 54 -0.71 -1.44 -4.41
N TRP A 55 -1.64 -0.50 -4.24
CA TRP A 55 -2.17 -0.15 -2.91
C TRP A 55 -3.11 -1.20 -2.33
N TRP A 56 -3.98 -1.77 -3.15
CA TRP A 56 -4.88 -2.85 -2.71
C TRP A 56 -4.10 -4.07 -2.24
N SER A 57 -2.96 -4.36 -2.89
CA SER A 57 -2.04 -5.40 -2.44
C SER A 57 -1.59 -5.22 -0.99
N VAL A 58 -1.29 -4.00 -0.54
CA VAL A 58 -0.83 -3.74 0.84
C VAL A 58 -1.95 -4.02 1.85
N LEU A 59 -3.18 -3.59 1.55
CA LEU A 59 -4.35 -3.89 2.37
C LEU A 59 -4.61 -5.40 2.44
N LEU A 60 -4.42 -6.11 1.32
CA LEU A 60 -4.52 -7.56 1.27
C LEU A 60 -3.44 -8.27 2.08
N VAL A 61 -2.20 -7.75 2.19
CA VAL A 61 -1.20 -8.34 3.11
C VAL A 61 -1.66 -8.21 4.55
N ILE A 62 -2.14 -7.03 4.97
CA ILE A 62 -2.66 -6.84 6.33
C ILE A 62 -3.80 -7.82 6.59
N ALA A 63 -4.74 -7.96 5.65
CA ALA A 63 -5.82 -8.94 5.77
C ALA A 63 -5.27 -10.37 5.87
N ALA A 64 -4.27 -10.74 5.07
CA ALA A 64 -3.64 -12.06 5.11
C ALA A 64 -3.00 -12.35 6.48
N LEU A 65 -2.48 -11.34 7.16
CA LEU A 65 -1.88 -11.49 8.49
C LEU A 65 -2.92 -11.66 9.61
N LEU A 66 -4.12 -11.10 9.44
CA LEU A 66 -5.18 -11.13 10.44
C LEU A 66 -6.09 -12.36 10.30
N VAL A 67 -6.52 -12.69 9.08
CA VAL A 67 -7.54 -13.71 8.77
C VAL A 67 -7.36 -15.04 9.52
N PRO A 68 -6.15 -15.61 9.65
CA PRO A 68 -5.95 -16.89 10.36
C PRO A 68 -6.47 -16.87 11.81
N GLY A 69 -6.25 -15.78 12.54
CA GLY A 69 -6.66 -15.63 13.94
C GLY A 69 -8.07 -15.12 14.14
N LEU A 70 -8.82 -14.86 13.05
CA LEU A 70 -10.19 -14.38 13.15
C LEU A 70 -11.19 -15.55 13.28
N PRO A 71 -12.25 -15.40 14.11
CA PRO A 71 -13.31 -16.39 14.27
C PRO A 71 -14.30 -16.37 13.09
N LEU A 72 -13.80 -16.43 11.86
CA LEU A 72 -14.58 -16.43 10.63
C LEU A 72 -15.00 -17.86 10.27
N ARG A 73 -16.26 -18.02 9.85
CA ARG A 73 -16.75 -19.30 9.28
C ARG A 73 -16.02 -19.62 7.97
N PRO A 74 -15.95 -20.89 7.55
CA PRO A 74 -15.32 -21.29 6.29
C PRO A 74 -15.85 -20.55 5.06
N GLY A 75 -17.16 -20.28 4.99
CA GLY A 75 -17.76 -19.50 3.90
C GLY A 75 -17.23 -18.06 3.81
N ALA A 76 -17.09 -17.38 4.94
CA ALA A 76 -16.54 -16.03 4.98
C ALA A 76 -15.05 -16.00 4.59
N LYS A 77 -14.26 -16.99 5.04
CA LYS A 77 -12.85 -17.14 4.63
C LYS A 77 -12.71 -17.39 3.12
N ARG A 78 -13.60 -18.21 2.54
CA ARG A 78 -13.67 -18.44 1.08
C ARG A 78 -14.01 -17.15 0.34
N PHE A 79 -15.01 -16.39 0.81
CA PHE A 79 -15.37 -15.11 0.21
C PHE A 79 -14.18 -14.13 0.18
N ILE A 80 -13.50 -13.92 1.32
CA ILE A 80 -12.30 -13.06 1.41
C ILE A 80 -11.20 -13.55 0.46
N THR A 81 -11.00 -14.86 0.38
CA THR A 81 -10.01 -15.45 -0.53
C THR A 81 -10.34 -15.19 -1.99
N ILE A 82 -11.59 -15.39 -2.41
CA ILE A 82 -12.04 -15.13 -3.78
C ILE A 82 -11.87 -13.64 -4.11
N THR A 83 -12.30 -12.75 -3.21
CA THR A 83 -12.11 -11.30 -3.38
C THR A 83 -10.64 -10.95 -3.57
N ALA A 84 -9.74 -11.50 -2.74
CA ALA A 84 -8.31 -11.22 -2.83
C ALA A 84 -7.68 -11.68 -4.16
N LEU A 85 -8.19 -12.76 -4.76
CA LEU A 85 -7.67 -13.32 -6.02
C LEU A 85 -8.29 -12.68 -7.27
N VAL A 86 -9.56 -12.28 -7.20
CA VAL A 86 -10.37 -11.92 -8.38
C VAL A 86 -10.61 -10.41 -8.50
N ALA A 87 -10.82 -9.70 -7.39
CA ALA A 87 -11.29 -8.31 -7.46
C ALA A 87 -10.30 -7.38 -8.16
N VAL A 88 -8.99 -7.49 -7.89
CA VAL A 88 -7.98 -6.62 -8.53
C VAL A 88 -7.84 -6.90 -10.03
N PRO A 89 -7.66 -8.16 -10.49
CA PRO A 89 -7.65 -8.45 -11.93
C PRO A 89 -8.94 -8.02 -12.64
N LEU A 90 -10.11 -8.29 -12.05
CA LEU A 90 -11.40 -7.91 -12.63
C LEU A 90 -11.51 -6.39 -12.77
N TRP A 91 -11.20 -5.64 -11.70
CA TRP A 91 -11.22 -4.18 -11.71
C TRP A 91 -10.29 -3.61 -12.79
N LEU A 92 -9.10 -4.18 -12.99
CA LEU A 92 -8.18 -3.72 -14.04
C LEU A 92 -8.71 -4.05 -15.44
N ILE A 93 -9.32 -5.22 -15.65
CA ILE A 93 -9.96 -5.58 -16.93
C ILE A 93 -11.11 -4.63 -17.24
N GLU A 94 -11.96 -4.33 -16.27
CA GLU A 94 -13.06 -3.38 -16.41
C GLU A 94 -12.55 -1.97 -16.74
N LEU A 95 -11.50 -1.52 -16.04
CA LEU A 95 -10.83 -0.24 -16.32
C LEU A 95 -10.23 -0.20 -17.72
N GLY A 96 -9.50 -1.23 -18.14
CA GLY A 96 -8.91 -1.33 -19.47
C GLY A 96 -9.98 -1.35 -20.57
N ALA A 97 -11.03 -2.16 -20.40
CA ALA A 97 -12.15 -2.26 -21.34
C ALA A 97 -12.89 -0.92 -21.50
N TYR A 98 -13.14 -0.23 -20.39
CA TYR A 98 -13.72 1.12 -20.41
C TYR A 98 -12.90 2.09 -21.27
N TYR A 99 -11.57 2.10 -21.11
CA TYR A 99 -10.70 3.00 -21.86
C TYR A 99 -10.56 2.60 -23.33
N VAL A 100 -10.40 1.31 -23.65
CA VAL A 100 -10.31 0.84 -25.04
C VAL A 100 -11.60 1.12 -25.81
N SER A 101 -12.75 0.89 -25.19
CA SER A 101 -14.06 1.20 -25.77
C SER A 101 -14.19 2.69 -26.12
N LYS A 102 -13.74 3.59 -25.25
CA LYS A 102 -13.72 5.04 -25.52
C LYS A 102 -12.88 5.37 -26.75
N VAL A 103 -11.65 4.86 -26.83
CA VAL A 103 -10.72 5.14 -27.94
C VAL A 103 -11.25 4.63 -29.28
N ALA A 104 -11.84 3.42 -29.30
CA ALA A 104 -12.33 2.80 -30.54
C ALA A 104 -13.43 3.59 -31.27
N ARG A 105 -14.12 4.51 -30.59
CA ARG A 105 -15.20 5.33 -31.17
C ARG A 105 -14.76 6.71 -31.65
N GLY A 106 -13.46 6.99 -31.66
CA GLY A 106 -12.97 8.33 -31.99
C GLY A 106 -13.35 9.39 -30.95
N ALA A 107 -13.85 8.97 -29.78
CA ALA A 107 -13.88 9.84 -28.61
C ALA A 107 -12.42 10.03 -28.15
N LEU A 108 -11.76 11.03 -28.73
CA LEU A 108 -10.52 11.60 -28.21
C LEU A 108 -10.68 11.81 -26.69
N PRO A 109 -9.59 11.88 -25.90
CA PRO A 109 -9.65 12.11 -24.46
C PRO A 109 -10.11 13.54 -24.10
N ALA A 110 -10.95 14.16 -24.93
CA ALA A 110 -11.72 15.31 -24.53
C ALA A 110 -12.69 14.86 -23.44
N LEU A 111 -12.58 15.47 -22.25
CA LEU A 111 -13.70 15.52 -21.31
C LEU A 111 -14.93 15.93 -22.11
N PRO A 112 -16.10 15.30 -21.89
CA PRO A 112 -17.28 15.74 -22.60
C PRO A 112 -17.50 17.23 -22.40
N PRO A 113 -17.97 17.93 -23.44
CA PRO A 113 -18.11 19.38 -23.41
C PRO A 113 -19.13 19.84 -22.37
N ARG A 114 -19.99 18.94 -21.86
CA ARG A 114 -20.90 19.25 -20.75
C ARG A 114 -20.86 18.21 -19.62
N PRO A 115 -20.93 18.66 -18.36
CA PRO A 115 -21.24 17.81 -17.21
C PRO A 115 -22.45 16.91 -17.49
N GLY A 116 -22.30 15.59 -17.38
CA GLY A 116 -23.39 14.63 -17.62
C GLY A 116 -23.46 14.04 -19.03
N GLU A 117 -22.62 14.44 -19.97
CA GLU A 117 -22.47 13.73 -21.26
C GLU A 117 -21.52 12.51 -21.16
N GLU A 118 -20.91 12.27 -19.98
CA GLU A 118 -20.14 11.05 -19.68
C GLU A 118 -21.00 9.78 -19.54
N PHE A 119 -22.32 9.91 -19.38
CA PHE A 119 -23.24 8.78 -19.19
C PHE A 119 -23.54 8.03 -20.49
N SER A 120 -22.49 7.60 -21.19
CA SER A 120 -22.65 6.61 -22.26
C SER A 120 -23.06 5.26 -21.66
N PRO A 121 -23.74 4.36 -22.40
CA PRO A 121 -24.07 3.01 -21.94
C PRO A 121 -22.84 2.25 -21.40
N GLU A 122 -21.64 2.56 -21.90
CA GLU A 122 -20.36 1.98 -21.49
C GLU A 122 -19.88 2.56 -20.16
N TYR A 123 -20.13 3.84 -19.87
CA TYR A 123 -19.92 4.39 -18.54
C TYR A 123 -20.88 3.76 -17.53
N LEU A 124 -22.15 3.58 -17.91
CA LEU A 124 -23.11 2.85 -17.08
C LEU A 124 -22.71 1.39 -16.87
N ALA A 125 -22.18 0.70 -17.89
CA ALA A 125 -21.77 -0.69 -17.76
C ALA A 125 -20.43 -0.85 -17.03
N TYR A 126 -19.35 -0.26 -17.57
CA TYR A 126 -18.00 -0.42 -17.02
C TYR A 126 -17.74 0.47 -15.81
N GLY A 127 -18.27 1.70 -15.79
CA GLY A 127 -18.14 2.58 -14.62
C GLY A 127 -18.88 2.04 -13.39
N THR A 128 -20.08 1.49 -13.57
CA THR A 128 -20.79 0.76 -12.52
C THR A 128 -20.06 -0.52 -12.15
N GLY A 129 -19.54 -1.28 -13.13
CA GLY A 129 -18.72 -2.47 -12.87
C GLY A 129 -17.51 -2.17 -11.97
N ILE A 130 -16.70 -1.18 -12.34
CA ILE A 130 -15.55 -0.68 -11.57
C ILE A 130 -15.98 -0.35 -10.14
N PHE A 131 -17.06 0.42 -9.97
CA PHE A 131 -17.55 0.83 -8.65
C PHE A 131 -18.08 -0.35 -7.83
N VAL A 132 -18.79 -1.29 -8.44
CA VAL A 132 -19.27 -2.52 -7.79
C VAL A 132 -18.10 -3.39 -7.35
N THR A 133 -17.04 -3.51 -8.18
CA THR A 133 -15.84 -4.25 -7.83
C THR A 133 -15.09 -3.59 -6.67
N GLU A 134 -15.02 -2.26 -6.63
CA GLU A 134 -14.48 -1.51 -5.48
C GLU A 134 -15.29 -1.76 -4.20
N LEU A 135 -16.62 -1.63 -4.27
CA LEU A 135 -17.50 -1.90 -3.14
C LEU A 135 -17.33 -3.33 -2.63
N TRP A 136 -17.25 -4.30 -3.54
CA TRP A 136 -17.00 -5.69 -3.20
C TRP A 136 -15.66 -5.88 -2.49
N PHE A 137 -14.58 -5.30 -3.03
CA PHE A 137 -13.24 -5.35 -2.44
C PHE A 137 -13.21 -4.75 -1.02
N PHE A 138 -13.72 -3.53 -0.87
CA PHE A 138 -13.71 -2.83 0.42
C PHE A 138 -14.69 -3.44 1.43
N ALA A 139 -15.80 -4.05 0.99
CA ALA A 139 -16.68 -4.80 1.88
C ALA A 139 -15.99 -6.03 2.49
N ALA A 140 -15.17 -6.75 1.70
CA ALA A 140 -14.39 -7.88 2.22
C ALA A 140 -13.32 -7.42 3.22
N LEU A 141 -12.62 -6.31 2.94
CA LEU A 141 -11.66 -5.73 3.88
C LEU A 141 -12.35 -5.24 5.16
N LEU A 142 -13.49 -4.56 5.04
CA LEU A 142 -14.26 -4.08 6.17
C LEU A 142 -14.71 -5.25 7.05
N LEU A 143 -15.17 -6.37 6.46
CA LEU A 143 -15.48 -7.59 7.21
C LEU A 143 -14.29 -8.09 8.03
N VAL A 144 -13.08 -8.12 7.46
CA VAL A 144 -11.85 -8.52 8.16
C VAL A 144 -11.59 -7.57 9.34
N PHE A 145 -11.62 -6.26 9.11
CA PHE A 145 -11.31 -5.27 10.15
C PHE A 145 -12.36 -5.20 11.26
N LEU A 146 -13.66 -5.29 10.95
CA LEU A 146 -14.73 -5.35 11.96
C LEU A 146 -14.63 -6.63 12.80
N THR A 147 -14.33 -7.77 12.17
CA THR A 147 -14.14 -9.04 12.88
C THR A 147 -12.89 -9.00 13.78
N ALA A 148 -11.81 -8.38 13.29
CA ALA A 148 -10.61 -8.11 14.07
C ALA A 148 -10.92 -7.24 15.30
N LEU A 149 -11.74 -6.21 15.13
CA LEU A 149 -12.19 -5.34 16.22
C LEU A 149 -13.04 -6.08 17.28
N GLY A 150 -13.62 -7.23 16.91
CA GLY A 150 -14.42 -8.08 17.79
C GLY A 150 -15.92 -8.02 17.52
N ILE A 151 -16.34 -7.36 16.45
CA ILE A 151 -17.73 -7.36 16.00
C ILE A 151 -18.03 -8.74 15.44
N ARG A 152 -18.96 -9.45 16.09
CA ARG A 152 -19.39 -10.79 15.68
C ARG A 152 -20.70 -10.71 14.91
N GLN A 153 -20.70 -11.22 13.69
CA GLN A 153 -21.91 -11.40 12.89
C GLN A 153 -22.26 -12.89 12.87
N PRO A 154 -23.43 -13.34 13.36
CA PRO A 154 -23.73 -14.76 13.56
C PRO A 154 -23.65 -15.63 12.29
N ARG A 155 -23.97 -15.09 11.12
CA ARG A 155 -23.91 -15.78 9.82
C ARG A 155 -22.48 -15.90 9.25
N LEU A 156 -21.56 -15.04 9.67
CA LEU A 156 -20.19 -14.95 9.14
C LEU A 156 -19.12 -15.40 10.14
N THR A 157 -19.44 -15.41 11.44
CA THR A 157 -18.51 -15.74 12.53
C THR A 157 -18.91 -17.02 13.27
N GLN A 158 -17.94 -17.62 13.96
CA GLN A 158 -18.08 -18.84 14.77
C GLN A 158 -17.47 -18.63 16.16
N GLY A 159 -17.63 -19.60 17.07
CA GLY A 159 -17.22 -19.46 18.47
C GLY A 159 -15.71 -19.23 18.65
N THR A 160 -14.89 -20.03 17.96
CA THR A 160 -13.42 -19.98 18.04
C THR A 160 -12.79 -19.84 16.66
N ALA A 161 -11.63 -19.19 16.61
CA ALA A 161 -10.83 -19.15 15.38
C ALA A 161 -10.30 -20.55 15.07
N ALA A 162 -10.61 -21.04 13.87
CA ALA A 162 -10.07 -22.29 13.35
C ALA A 162 -9.34 -21.98 12.04
N PRO A 163 -8.00 -22.12 11.98
CA PRO A 163 -7.27 -21.88 10.74
C PRO A 163 -7.66 -22.91 9.67
N SER A 164 -7.70 -22.49 8.41
CA SER A 164 -7.85 -23.41 7.28
C SER A 164 -6.53 -24.15 7.00
N ALA A 165 -6.57 -25.26 6.23
CA ALA A 165 -5.38 -26.03 5.85
C ALA A 165 -4.32 -25.26 5.02
N ARG A 166 -4.57 -23.98 4.71
CA ARG A 166 -3.65 -23.09 3.99
C ARG A 166 -3.38 -21.80 4.76
N GLU A 167 -3.65 -21.81 6.06
CA GLU A 167 -3.38 -20.71 6.97
C GLU A 167 -2.33 -21.16 7.99
N LEU A 168 -1.33 -20.31 8.17
CA LEU A 168 -0.25 -20.53 9.13
C LEU A 168 -0.54 -19.65 10.35
N LEU A 169 -0.73 -20.24 11.52
CA LEU A 169 -0.97 -19.47 12.75
C LEU A 169 0.34 -19.30 13.52
N THR A 170 0.51 -18.16 14.18
CA THR A 170 1.64 -17.90 15.08
C THR A 170 1.15 -17.73 16.51
N ASP A 171 2.08 -17.81 17.47
CA ASP A 171 1.84 -17.52 18.89
C ASP A 171 1.86 -16.01 19.19
N ILE A 172 2.01 -15.17 18.16
CA ILE A 172 2.12 -13.73 18.31
C ILE A 172 0.72 -13.12 18.32
N GLU A 173 0.45 -12.27 19.31
CA GLU A 173 -0.84 -11.61 19.46
C GLU A 173 -0.70 -10.08 19.43
N ILE A 174 -1.65 -9.42 18.78
CA ILE A 174 -1.84 -7.96 18.84
C ILE A 174 -3.14 -7.65 19.59
N PRO A 175 -3.24 -6.58 20.39
CA PRO A 175 -4.51 -6.19 21.01
C PRO A 175 -5.55 -5.85 19.95
N ARG A 176 -6.81 -6.27 20.14
CA ARG A 176 -7.92 -5.91 19.24
C ARG A 176 -8.09 -4.40 19.04
N GLN A 177 -7.78 -3.62 20.08
CA GLN A 177 -7.84 -2.16 20.03
C GLN A 177 -6.85 -1.55 19.01
N ALA A 178 -5.84 -2.30 18.55
CA ALA A 178 -4.91 -1.86 17.52
C ALA A 178 -5.62 -1.57 16.19
N VAL A 179 -6.74 -2.24 15.92
CA VAL A 179 -7.52 -2.03 14.69
C VAL A 179 -8.65 -1.01 14.83
N LEU A 180 -8.86 -0.42 16.02
CA LEU A 180 -9.94 0.54 16.25
C LEU A 180 -9.79 1.80 15.39
N VAL A 181 -8.64 2.47 15.48
CA VAL A 181 -8.36 3.68 14.70
C VAL A 181 -8.40 3.40 13.19
N PRO A 182 -7.76 2.32 12.68
CA PRO A 182 -7.96 1.90 11.29
C PRO A 182 -9.43 1.78 10.88
N VAL A 183 -10.27 1.11 11.68
CA VAL A 183 -11.72 0.94 11.37
C VAL A 183 -12.46 2.26 11.34
N LEU A 184 -12.14 3.21 12.23
CA LEU A 184 -12.85 4.49 12.31
C LEU A 184 -12.41 5.48 11.24
N VAL A 185 -11.12 5.50 10.91
CA VAL A 185 -10.51 6.57 10.10
C VAL A 185 -10.35 6.18 8.64
N MET A 186 -10.09 4.89 8.34
CA MET A 186 -9.97 4.42 6.96
C MET A 186 -11.22 4.70 6.10
N PRO A 187 -12.47 4.54 6.61
CA PRO A 187 -13.67 4.86 5.83
C PRO A 187 -13.73 6.32 5.39
N LEU A 188 -13.21 7.27 6.19
CA LEU A 188 -13.16 8.68 5.80
C LEU A 188 -12.31 8.85 4.52
N GLY A 189 -11.11 8.28 4.51
CA GLY A 189 -10.26 8.29 3.32
C GLY A 189 -10.97 7.69 2.11
N LEU A 190 -11.63 6.55 2.27
CA LEU A 190 -12.39 5.90 1.19
C LEU A 190 -13.55 6.76 0.67
N ILE A 191 -14.36 7.33 1.57
CA ILE A 191 -15.49 8.20 1.23
C ILE A 191 -15.00 9.44 0.49
N VAL A 192 -13.91 10.07 0.93
CA VAL A 192 -13.29 11.20 0.21
C VAL A 192 -12.85 10.78 -1.20
N GLY A 193 -12.25 9.59 -1.33
CA GLY A 193 -11.87 9.02 -2.63
C GLY A 193 -13.04 8.85 -3.59
N TRP A 194 -14.14 8.24 -3.10
CA TRP A 194 -15.36 8.08 -3.89
C TRP A 194 -16.03 9.41 -4.20
N ALA A 195 -16.09 10.34 -3.24
CA ALA A 195 -16.67 11.66 -3.44
C ALA A 195 -15.89 12.45 -4.51
N MET A 196 -14.54 12.44 -4.46
CA MET A 196 -13.71 13.04 -5.50
C MET A 196 -13.97 12.39 -6.87
N THR A 197 -14.03 11.06 -6.91
CA THR A 197 -14.26 10.32 -8.16
C THR A 197 -15.63 10.62 -8.75
N LEU A 198 -16.68 10.69 -7.92
CA LEU A 198 -18.03 11.05 -8.34
C LEU A 198 -18.14 12.50 -8.76
N ALA A 199 -17.55 13.45 -8.01
CA ALA A 199 -17.56 14.86 -8.37
C ALA A 199 -16.82 15.10 -9.69
N PHE A 200 -15.67 14.46 -9.88
CA PHE A 200 -14.88 14.53 -11.11
C PHE A 200 -15.65 13.95 -12.30
N LYS A 201 -16.17 12.71 -12.19
CA LYS A 201 -16.87 12.03 -13.30
C LYS A 201 -18.27 12.58 -13.59
N ALA A 202 -19.04 12.93 -12.55
CA ALA A 202 -20.41 13.40 -12.73
C ALA A 202 -20.47 14.87 -13.19
N ARG A 203 -19.50 15.69 -12.80
CA ARG A 203 -19.54 17.14 -13.04
C ARG A 203 -18.40 17.69 -13.89
N GLY A 204 -17.41 16.87 -14.25
CA GLY A 204 -16.21 17.33 -14.96
C GLY A 204 -15.38 18.35 -14.17
N LEU A 205 -15.65 18.51 -12.86
CA LEU A 205 -15.03 19.54 -12.04
C LEU A 205 -13.62 19.10 -11.65
N PRO A 206 -12.62 20.00 -11.69
CA PRO A 206 -11.31 19.72 -11.13
C PRO A 206 -11.44 19.42 -9.63
N ILE A 207 -10.57 18.55 -9.11
CA ILE A 207 -10.53 18.27 -7.68
C ILE A 207 -10.09 19.53 -6.95
N GLN A 208 -11.02 20.14 -6.20
CA GLN A 208 -10.75 21.31 -5.38
C GLN A 208 -11.41 21.13 -4.00
N PRO A 209 -10.68 21.38 -2.90
CA PRO A 209 -9.24 21.67 -2.84
C PRO A 209 -8.39 20.45 -3.20
N ALA A 210 -7.23 20.67 -3.83
CA ALA A 210 -6.32 19.60 -4.26
C ALA A 210 -5.81 18.75 -3.07
N ALA A 211 -5.75 19.34 -1.87
CA ALA A 211 -5.40 18.65 -0.63
C ALA A 211 -6.37 17.51 -0.24
N LEU A 212 -7.56 17.41 -0.84
CA LEU A 212 -8.44 16.25 -0.69
C LEU A 212 -7.76 14.94 -1.14
N VAL A 213 -6.88 15.00 -2.14
CA VAL A 213 -6.09 13.85 -2.59
C VAL A 213 -5.14 13.39 -1.48
N GLN A 214 -4.55 14.32 -0.74
CA GLN A 214 -3.69 14.01 0.40
C GLN A 214 -4.50 13.44 1.55
N LEU A 215 -5.64 14.04 1.90
CA LEU A 215 -6.55 13.49 2.91
C LEU A 215 -6.98 12.05 2.58
N HIS A 216 -7.35 11.78 1.33
CA HIS A 216 -7.65 10.42 0.87
C HIS A 216 -6.45 9.49 1.05
N SER A 217 -5.34 9.77 0.36
CA SER A 217 -4.20 8.85 0.25
C SER A 217 -3.41 8.70 1.55
N HIS A 218 -3.08 9.81 2.22
CA HIS A 218 -2.21 9.78 3.40
C HIS A 218 -2.90 9.16 4.60
N THR A 219 -4.23 9.25 4.70
CA THR A 219 -5.00 8.52 5.72
C THR A 219 -4.70 7.01 5.66
N PHE A 220 -4.69 6.41 4.46
CA PHE A 220 -4.31 5.02 4.29
C PHE A 220 -2.84 4.79 4.67
N PHE A 221 -1.93 5.67 4.25
CA PHE A 221 -0.49 5.50 4.51
C PHE A 221 -0.18 5.49 6.00
N PHE A 222 -0.76 6.43 6.76
CA PHE A 222 -0.56 6.51 8.21
C PHE A 222 -1.09 5.25 8.90
N ILE A 223 -2.30 4.82 8.55
CA ILE A 223 -2.93 3.61 9.10
C ILE A 223 -2.09 2.37 8.81
N VAL A 224 -1.66 2.20 7.55
CA VAL A 224 -0.85 1.08 7.10
C VAL A 224 0.48 1.04 7.86
N GLY A 225 1.23 2.15 7.91
CA GLY A 225 2.51 2.18 8.60
C GLY A 225 2.40 2.03 10.12
N TYR A 226 1.31 2.51 10.73
CA TYR A 226 1.01 2.25 12.15
C TYR A 226 0.76 0.77 12.44
N LEU A 227 -0.13 0.13 11.66
CA LEU A 227 -0.39 -1.30 11.81
C LEU A 227 0.87 -2.14 11.58
N MET A 228 1.65 -1.79 10.54
CA MET A 228 2.93 -2.42 10.25
C MET A 228 3.88 -2.30 11.44
N THR A 229 4.00 -1.10 12.04
CA THR A 229 4.85 -0.85 13.21
C THR A 229 4.49 -1.78 14.37
N LEU A 230 3.20 -1.86 14.72
CA LEU A 230 2.74 -2.69 15.83
C LEU A 230 2.97 -4.17 15.58
N ILE A 231 2.68 -4.63 14.36
CA ILE A 231 2.89 -6.02 13.99
C ILE A 231 4.37 -6.38 14.06
N VAL A 232 5.26 -5.55 13.51
CA VAL A 232 6.71 -5.77 13.58
C VAL A 232 7.20 -5.82 15.03
N MET A 233 6.79 -4.87 15.87
CA MET A 233 7.18 -4.86 17.28
C MET A 233 6.79 -6.14 18.00
N ARG A 234 5.59 -6.69 17.73
CA ARG A 234 5.17 -7.98 18.28
C ARG A 234 5.95 -9.14 17.69
N ALA A 235 6.20 -9.13 16.38
CA ALA A 235 6.96 -10.18 15.70
C ALA A 235 8.40 -10.31 16.20
N VAL A 236 9.06 -9.19 16.52
CA VAL A 236 10.44 -9.19 17.04
C VAL A 236 10.53 -9.30 18.56
N GLY A 237 9.39 -9.28 19.26
CA GLY A 237 9.30 -9.46 20.71
C GLY A 237 9.68 -8.23 21.53
N ALA A 238 9.31 -7.03 21.09
CA ALA A 238 9.50 -5.79 21.84
C ALA A 238 8.79 -5.84 23.20
N SER A 239 9.36 -5.20 24.22
CA SER A 239 8.76 -5.15 25.55
C SER A 239 7.37 -4.52 25.55
N GLU A 240 6.51 -5.02 26.44
CA GLU A 240 5.12 -4.57 26.56
C GLU A 240 5.02 -3.07 26.92
N ARG A 241 6.02 -2.51 27.61
CA ARG A 241 6.07 -1.06 27.91
C ARG A 241 6.17 -0.24 26.64
N ILE A 242 7.13 -0.56 25.76
CA ILE A 242 7.37 0.18 24.53
C ILE A 242 6.26 -0.10 23.53
N PHE A 243 5.80 -1.34 23.42
CA PHE A 243 4.64 -1.67 22.58
C PHE A 243 3.40 -0.84 22.98
N ARG A 244 3.07 -0.75 24.27
CA ARG A 244 1.93 0.05 24.74
C ARG A 244 2.10 1.55 24.49
N LEU A 245 3.33 2.06 24.60
CA LEU A 245 3.64 3.44 24.24
C LEU A 245 3.37 3.69 22.76
N THR A 246 3.98 2.90 21.85
CA THR A 246 3.78 3.03 20.41
C THR A 246 2.31 2.89 20.01
N PHE A 247 1.62 1.92 20.60
CA PHE A 247 0.19 1.71 20.42
C PHE A 247 -0.63 2.95 20.78
N ARG A 248 -0.44 3.52 21.97
CA ARG A 248 -1.15 4.75 22.39
C ARG A 248 -0.77 5.96 21.54
N LEU A 249 0.51 6.11 21.19
CA LEU A 249 0.96 7.19 20.32
C LEU A 249 0.27 7.16 18.97
N GLY A 250 0.19 5.99 18.32
CA GLY A 250 -0.51 5.88 17.04
C GLY A 250 -2.02 6.10 17.15
N GLN A 251 -2.64 5.71 18.27
CA GLN A 251 -4.05 6.00 18.53
C GLN A 251 -4.36 7.50 18.64
N VAL A 252 -3.39 8.32 19.04
CA VAL A 252 -3.52 9.78 19.14
C VAL A 252 -3.05 10.46 17.86
N ALA A 253 -1.90 10.05 17.32
CA ALA A 253 -1.27 10.69 16.16
C ALA A 253 -2.15 10.62 14.91
N ILE A 254 -2.76 9.47 14.61
CA ILE A 254 -3.54 9.31 13.38
C ILE A 254 -4.78 10.23 13.37
N PRO A 255 -5.65 10.24 14.40
CA PRO A 255 -6.76 11.19 14.45
C PRO A 255 -6.33 12.65 14.40
N LEU A 256 -5.23 13.01 15.07
CA LEU A 256 -4.70 14.38 15.03
C LEU A 256 -4.21 14.78 13.64
N ILE A 257 -3.56 13.88 12.91
CA ILE A 257 -3.13 14.14 11.53
C ILE A 257 -4.34 14.33 10.62
N VAL A 258 -5.34 13.47 10.74
CA VAL A 258 -6.59 13.60 9.95
C VAL A 258 -7.32 14.89 10.29
N LEU A 259 -7.43 15.24 11.57
CA LEU A 259 -7.96 16.53 11.99
C LEU A 259 -7.14 17.69 11.41
N GLY A 260 -5.80 17.58 11.44
CA GLY A 260 -4.89 18.55 10.81
C GLY A 260 -5.20 18.74 9.32
N TYR A 261 -5.41 17.66 8.57
CA TYR A 261 -5.84 17.74 7.16
C TYR A 261 -7.21 18.38 7.00
N LEU A 262 -8.18 18.03 7.84
CA LEU A 262 -9.53 18.62 7.80
C LEU A 262 -9.49 20.13 8.11
N LEU A 263 -8.68 20.57 9.06
CA LEU A 263 -8.51 21.98 9.39
C LEU A 263 -7.73 22.73 8.30
N PHE A 264 -6.68 22.13 7.76
CA PHE A 264 -5.94 22.64 6.60
C PHE A 264 -6.89 22.87 5.43
N ILE A 265 -7.73 21.88 5.10
CA ILE A 265 -8.68 21.94 3.99
C ILE A 265 -9.85 22.91 4.27
N GLY A 266 -10.54 22.74 5.39
CA GLY A 266 -11.79 23.43 5.68
C GLY A 266 -11.61 24.87 6.17
N LEU A 267 -10.57 25.13 6.96
CA LEU A 267 -10.28 26.47 7.50
C LEU A 267 -9.11 27.16 6.82
N ARG A 268 -8.50 26.53 5.80
CA ARG A 268 -7.37 27.08 5.05
C ARG A 268 -6.19 27.47 5.94
N LEU A 269 -5.95 26.71 7.01
CA LEU A 269 -4.80 26.93 7.90
C LEU A 269 -3.47 26.71 7.17
N PRO A 270 -2.35 27.21 7.70
CA PRO A 270 -1.01 26.88 7.17
C PRO A 270 -0.70 25.38 7.25
N SER A 271 0.20 24.90 6.38
CA SER A 271 0.64 23.50 6.30
C SER A 271 1.17 22.93 7.63
N VAL A 272 1.61 23.79 8.54
CA VAL A 272 1.99 23.45 9.92
C VAL A 272 0.89 22.67 10.67
N ALA A 273 -0.39 22.94 10.37
CA ALA A 273 -1.53 22.21 10.93
C ALA A 273 -1.49 20.70 10.63
N VAL A 274 -0.84 20.30 9.53
CA VAL A 274 -0.63 18.91 9.14
C VAL A 274 0.74 18.41 9.58
N VAL A 275 1.78 19.24 9.45
CA VAL A 275 3.17 18.86 9.73
C VAL A 275 3.40 18.55 11.21
N ILE A 276 2.88 19.35 12.14
CA ILE A 276 3.10 19.12 13.59
C ILE A 276 2.54 17.76 14.04
N PRO A 277 1.27 17.41 13.76
CA PRO A 277 0.76 16.08 14.08
C PRO A 277 1.57 14.94 13.42
N ALA A 278 2.10 15.15 12.21
CA ALA A 278 2.91 14.15 11.53
C ALA A 278 4.24 13.84 12.26
N LEU A 279 4.80 14.78 13.04
CA LEU A 279 6.00 14.52 13.85
C LEU A 279 5.79 13.38 14.86
N LEU A 280 4.59 13.29 15.46
CA LEU A 280 4.24 12.19 16.36
C LEU A 280 4.23 10.84 15.63
N TYR A 281 3.83 10.82 14.35
CA TYR A 281 3.88 9.63 13.53
C TYR A 281 5.31 9.19 13.21
N PHE A 282 6.26 10.12 13.01
CA PHE A 282 7.68 9.77 12.89
C PHE A 282 8.22 9.09 14.15
N VAL A 283 7.76 9.50 15.34
CA VAL A 283 8.12 8.80 16.59
C VAL A 283 7.62 7.36 16.57
N VAL A 284 6.39 7.12 16.10
CA VAL A 284 5.85 5.75 15.94
C VAL A 284 6.74 4.92 15.03
N LEU A 285 7.10 5.45 13.85
CA LEU A 285 7.98 4.76 12.90
C LEU A 285 9.39 4.51 13.47
N GLY A 286 9.95 5.49 14.18
CA GLY A 286 11.27 5.40 14.81
C GLY A 286 11.33 4.34 15.92
N LEU A 287 10.27 4.22 16.72
CA LEU A 287 10.14 3.14 17.71
C LEU A 287 10.05 1.76 17.04
N GLY A 288 9.37 1.66 15.89
CA GLY A 288 9.36 0.45 15.07
C GLY A 288 10.76 0.05 14.59
N LEU A 289 11.52 1.01 14.06
CA LEU A 289 12.91 0.79 13.63
C LEU A 289 13.79 0.34 14.79
N ALA A 290 13.75 1.03 15.93
CA ALA A 290 14.54 0.68 17.11
C ALA A 290 14.18 -0.70 17.68
N ALA A 291 12.92 -1.15 17.54
CA ALA A 291 12.52 -2.51 17.91
C ALA A 291 13.23 -3.59 17.08
N LEU A 292 13.51 -3.35 15.80
CA LEU A 292 14.24 -4.29 14.93
C LEU A 292 15.68 -4.54 15.42
N PHE A 293 16.32 -3.54 16.02
CA PHE A 293 17.67 -3.64 16.60
C PHE A 293 17.70 -4.23 18.01
N GLY A 294 16.55 -4.56 18.60
CA GLY A 294 16.48 -5.14 19.94
C GLY A 294 16.67 -4.15 21.09
N GLY A 295 16.66 -2.84 20.82
CA GLY A 295 16.88 -1.78 21.82
C GLY A 295 15.81 -1.68 22.93
N PHE A 296 14.75 -2.49 22.86
CA PHE A 296 13.60 -2.39 23.76
C PHE A 296 13.29 -3.66 24.54
N GLY A 297 14.32 -4.48 24.80
CA GLY A 297 14.22 -5.68 25.61
C GLY A 297 13.57 -6.82 24.83
N VAL A 298 14.41 -7.70 24.31
CA VAL A 298 14.01 -8.97 23.73
C VAL A 298 13.38 -9.79 24.85
N GLY A 299 12.05 -9.87 24.92
CA GLY A 299 11.38 -10.69 25.93
C GLY A 299 11.91 -12.13 25.87
N ALA A 300 11.98 -12.83 27.01
CA ALA A 300 12.54 -14.19 27.11
C ALA A 300 11.97 -15.21 26.09
N LYS A 301 10.78 -14.95 25.52
CA LYS A 301 10.16 -15.72 24.43
C LYS A 301 10.79 -15.50 23.04
N ALA A 302 11.40 -14.34 22.79
CA ALA A 302 12.13 -14.03 21.56
C ALA A 302 13.52 -14.69 21.50
N ARG A 303 13.95 -15.41 22.54
CA ARG A 303 15.06 -16.38 22.45
C ARG A 303 14.77 -17.56 21.52
N ARG A 304 13.51 -17.82 21.12
CA ARG A 304 13.18 -18.78 20.04
C ARG A 304 13.42 -18.23 18.62
N VAL A 305 13.82 -16.98 18.50
CA VAL A 305 14.14 -16.32 17.22
C VAL A 305 15.67 -16.13 17.10
N GLY A 306 16.41 -17.12 17.59
CA GLY A 306 17.88 -17.20 17.57
C GLY A 306 18.46 -17.88 16.33
N SER A 307 17.66 -18.14 15.29
CA SER A 307 18.18 -18.63 14.02
C SER A 307 18.82 -17.49 13.22
N LEU A 308 19.98 -17.74 12.61
CA LEU A 308 20.62 -16.83 11.65
C LEU A 308 19.63 -16.24 10.63
N THR A 309 18.67 -17.05 10.20
CA THR A 309 17.48 -16.75 9.40
C THR A 309 16.74 -15.49 9.84
N SER A 310 16.42 -15.35 11.14
CA SER A 310 15.71 -14.15 11.62
C SER A 310 16.61 -12.92 11.67
N SER A 311 17.91 -13.09 11.92
CA SER A 311 18.88 -11.98 11.91
C SER A 311 18.95 -11.32 10.53
N TYR A 312 19.00 -12.11 9.44
CA TYR A 312 18.99 -11.57 8.07
C TYR A 312 17.73 -10.78 7.75
N LEU A 313 16.55 -11.35 8.07
CA LEU A 313 15.28 -10.67 7.84
C LEU A 313 15.16 -9.37 8.65
N ARG A 314 15.56 -9.37 9.93
CA ARG A 314 15.55 -8.16 10.78
C ARG A 314 16.43 -7.06 10.20
N LYS A 315 17.63 -7.39 9.71
CA LYS A 315 18.54 -6.42 9.06
C LYS A 315 17.96 -5.87 7.76
N ALA A 316 17.42 -6.75 6.91
CA ALA A 316 16.74 -6.37 5.66
C ALA A 316 15.55 -5.43 5.93
N MET A 317 14.75 -5.75 6.95
CA MET A 317 13.65 -4.90 7.39
C MET A 317 14.16 -3.56 7.92
N ALA A 318 15.19 -3.55 8.77
CA ALA A 318 15.71 -2.31 9.35
C ALA A 318 16.23 -1.35 8.27
N PHE A 319 16.97 -1.86 7.28
CA PHE A 319 17.40 -1.08 6.12
C PHE A 319 16.21 -0.50 5.34
N THR A 320 15.22 -1.35 5.01
CA THR A 320 14.04 -0.92 4.25
C THR A 320 13.19 0.09 5.04
N TRP A 321 13.14 -0.06 6.36
CA TRP A 321 12.40 0.81 7.27
C TRP A 321 13.07 2.18 7.43
N ALA A 322 14.40 2.22 7.52
CA ALA A 322 15.16 3.46 7.50
C ALA A 322 14.93 4.21 6.18
N LEU A 323 14.99 3.50 5.05
CA LEU A 323 14.68 4.07 3.74
C LEU A 323 13.25 4.63 3.69
N MET A 324 12.26 3.90 4.21
CA MET A 324 10.88 4.37 4.29
C MET A 324 10.77 5.68 5.10
N ILE A 325 11.38 5.76 6.28
CA ILE A 325 11.36 6.97 7.12
C ILE A 325 11.94 8.16 6.36
N LEU A 326 13.08 7.97 5.67
CA LEU A 326 13.71 9.02 4.87
C LEU A 326 12.78 9.51 3.74
N LEU A 327 12.12 8.60 3.03
CA LEU A 327 11.20 8.94 1.94
C LEU A 327 9.92 9.62 2.44
N VAL A 328 9.41 9.22 3.61
CA VAL A 328 8.25 9.88 4.24
C VAL A 328 8.62 11.29 4.72
N ALA A 329 9.85 11.51 5.20
CA ALA A 329 10.34 12.82 5.63
C ALA A 329 10.39 13.88 4.51
N VAL A 330 10.45 13.45 3.24
CA VAL A 330 10.40 14.37 2.08
C VAL A 330 9.10 15.18 2.07
N GLY A 331 7.96 14.60 2.47
CA GLY A 331 6.66 15.27 2.46
C GLY A 331 6.60 16.53 3.36
N PRO A 332 6.87 16.41 4.67
CA PRO A 332 6.95 17.57 5.57
C PRO A 332 7.98 18.60 5.14
N VAL A 333 9.17 18.17 4.70
CA VAL A 333 10.20 19.09 4.19
C VAL A 333 9.68 19.89 3.01
N MET A 334 8.95 19.24 2.10
CA MET A 334 8.33 19.95 0.98
C MET A 334 7.28 20.97 1.44
N GLN A 335 6.41 20.58 2.38
CA GLN A 335 5.35 21.46 2.89
C GLN A 335 5.87 22.66 3.70
N LEU A 336 7.06 22.54 4.30
CA LEU A 336 7.71 23.63 5.03
C LEU A 336 8.57 24.52 4.14
N ARG A 337 9.20 23.96 3.10
CA ARG A 337 10.13 24.68 2.23
C ARG A 337 9.43 25.44 1.10
N TRP A 338 8.30 24.93 0.63
CA TRP A 338 7.51 25.57 -0.42
C TRP A 338 6.16 25.99 0.12
N ASP A 339 5.70 27.17 -0.29
CA ASP A 339 4.37 27.66 0.06
C ASP A 339 3.32 26.67 -0.46
N THR A 340 2.54 26.11 0.46
CA THR A 340 1.51 25.12 0.17
C THR A 340 0.17 25.61 0.68
N ALA A 341 -0.78 25.76 -0.24
CA ALA A 341 -2.16 26.09 0.06
C ALA A 341 -3.05 24.85 -0.14
N PRO A 342 -4.24 24.77 0.45
CA PRO A 342 -5.14 23.62 0.24
C PRO A 342 -5.50 23.40 -1.24
N ASP A 343 -5.57 24.49 -2.00
CA ASP A 343 -5.86 24.49 -3.44
C ASP A 343 -4.63 24.15 -4.30
N VAL A 344 -3.43 24.20 -3.70
CA VAL A 344 -2.15 23.93 -4.37
C VAL A 344 -1.45 22.78 -3.65
N THR A 345 -1.68 21.55 -4.11
CA THR A 345 -0.69 20.51 -3.83
C THR A 345 0.55 20.84 -4.66
N VAL A 346 1.74 20.52 -4.13
CA VAL A 346 3.08 20.79 -4.71
C VAL A 346 3.25 20.25 -6.16
N THR A 347 2.23 19.59 -6.67
CA THR A 347 2.16 18.68 -7.80
C THR A 347 1.83 19.35 -9.14
N TYR A 348 1.10 20.47 -9.20
CA TYR A 348 0.81 21.21 -10.44
C TYR A 348 -0.06 22.46 -10.17
N ARG A 349 0.35 23.65 -10.58
CA ARG A 349 -0.61 24.71 -10.92
C ARG A 349 -0.99 24.44 -12.38
N GLN A 350 -2.21 23.95 -12.62
CA GLN A 350 -2.74 23.89 -13.98
C GLN A 350 -2.60 25.30 -14.58
N PRO A 351 -1.94 25.47 -15.74
CA PRO A 351 -1.85 26.79 -16.36
C PRO A 351 -3.26 27.37 -16.49
N GLU A 352 -3.42 28.63 -16.11
CA GLU A 352 -4.73 29.29 -16.15
C GLU A 352 -5.26 29.25 -17.60
N GLY A 353 -6.49 28.74 -17.78
CA GLY A 353 -7.07 28.53 -19.11
C GLY A 353 -6.70 27.22 -19.84
N ALA A 354 -5.88 26.34 -19.25
CA ALA A 354 -5.59 25.04 -19.84
C ALA A 354 -6.70 23.99 -19.59
N PRO A 355 -7.08 23.15 -20.58
CA PRO A 355 -8.00 22.03 -20.36
C PRO A 355 -7.37 20.95 -19.47
N TYR A 356 -8.16 20.33 -18.57
CA TYR A 356 -7.68 19.21 -17.75
C TYR A 356 -7.65 17.89 -18.56
N PRO A 357 -6.67 17.00 -18.33
CA PRO A 357 -5.46 17.23 -17.55
C PRO A 357 -4.59 18.29 -18.26
N GLY A 358 -4.20 19.35 -17.54
CA GLY A 358 -3.44 20.50 -18.06
C GLY A 358 -2.33 20.04 -18.99
N PRO A 359 -1.96 20.80 -20.04
CA PRO A 359 -1.09 20.31 -21.10
C PRO A 359 0.16 19.74 -20.45
N TYR A 360 0.27 18.41 -20.53
CA TYR A 360 1.53 17.75 -20.34
C TYR A 360 2.45 18.38 -21.40
N PRO A 361 3.64 18.89 -21.04
CA PRO A 361 4.60 19.35 -22.03
C PRO A 361 4.69 18.33 -23.20
N GLU A 362 4.81 18.80 -24.44
CA GLU A 362 4.88 17.90 -25.62
C GLU A 362 6.00 16.85 -25.52
N LYS A 363 6.99 17.09 -24.65
CA LYS A 363 8.11 16.19 -24.31
C LYS A 363 8.05 15.65 -22.87
N TYR A 364 6.87 15.57 -22.26
CA TYR A 364 6.72 15.12 -20.88
C TYR A 364 6.80 13.59 -20.77
N ILE A 365 7.87 13.11 -20.15
CA ILE A 365 8.10 11.69 -19.84
C ILE A 365 7.33 11.32 -18.56
N GLY A 366 5.99 11.45 -18.55
CA GLY A 366 5.16 11.01 -17.42
C GLY A 366 5.69 11.37 -16.03
N THR A 367 5.66 10.44 -15.08
CA THR A 367 6.11 10.60 -13.68
C THR A 367 7.65 10.69 -13.50
N ALA A 368 8.39 11.09 -14.53
CA ALA A 368 9.82 11.32 -14.46
C ALA A 368 10.14 12.51 -13.53
N PRO A 369 11.17 12.41 -12.67
CA PRO A 369 11.62 13.54 -11.88
C PRO A 369 12.08 14.68 -12.79
N VAL A 370 11.56 15.89 -12.60
CA VAL A 370 12.09 17.10 -13.25
C VAL A 370 13.17 17.67 -12.33
N ALA A 371 14.36 17.88 -12.88
CA ALA A 371 15.54 18.33 -12.15
C ALA A 371 15.26 19.59 -11.32
N GLY A 372 15.67 19.60 -10.04
CA GLY A 372 15.54 20.74 -9.14
C GLY A 372 14.11 21.15 -8.76
N THR A 373 13.07 20.43 -9.21
CA THR A 373 11.67 20.80 -8.95
C THR A 373 11.10 20.13 -7.70
N PRO A 374 10.11 20.76 -7.05
CA PRO A 374 9.35 20.12 -5.96
C PRO A 374 8.66 18.82 -6.41
N ARG A 375 8.16 18.77 -7.64
CA ARG A 375 7.53 17.58 -8.24
C ARG A 375 8.48 16.38 -8.32
N GLY A 376 9.75 16.63 -8.62
CA GLY A 376 10.76 15.57 -8.63
C GLY A 376 10.99 14.95 -7.25
N LEU A 377 10.90 15.75 -6.18
CA LEU A 377 10.94 15.26 -4.80
C LEU A 377 9.65 14.55 -4.38
N GLU A 378 8.48 15.05 -4.79
CA GLU A 378 7.20 14.39 -4.54
C GLU A 378 7.17 12.95 -5.08
N ASN A 379 7.76 12.76 -6.26
CA ASN A 379 7.87 11.44 -6.87
C ASN A 379 8.74 10.46 -6.07
N LEU A 380 9.68 10.95 -5.23
CA LEU A 380 10.42 10.12 -4.26
C LEU A 380 9.51 9.65 -3.12
N HIS A 381 8.69 10.57 -2.61
CA HIS A 381 7.76 10.30 -1.52
C HIS A 381 6.71 9.24 -1.91
N LEU A 382 6.24 9.27 -3.16
CA LEU A 382 5.18 8.37 -3.63
C LEU A 382 5.69 6.99 -4.09
N SER A 383 6.52 6.93 -5.13
CA SER A 383 6.80 5.66 -5.83
C SER A 383 7.81 4.75 -5.12
N PRO A 384 9.01 5.23 -4.72
CA PRO A 384 9.87 4.49 -3.80
C PRO A 384 9.19 4.24 -2.44
N GLY A 385 8.48 5.24 -1.90
CA GLY A 385 7.81 5.15 -0.59
C GLY A 385 6.77 4.03 -0.52
N SER A 386 5.81 4.00 -1.44
CA SER A 386 4.83 2.90 -1.56
C SER A 386 5.49 1.52 -1.68
N TRP A 387 6.57 1.41 -2.46
CA TRP A 387 7.26 0.15 -2.61
C TRP A 387 8.03 -0.27 -1.36
N THR A 388 8.59 0.66 -0.58
CA THR A 388 9.18 0.33 0.72
C THR A 388 8.16 -0.29 1.68
N HIS A 389 6.90 0.16 1.66
CA HIS A 389 5.84 -0.47 2.46
C HIS A 389 5.59 -1.91 2.02
N ALA A 390 5.45 -2.16 0.71
CA ALA A 390 5.27 -3.52 0.18
C ALA A 390 6.43 -4.44 0.56
N ALA A 391 7.67 -3.97 0.38
CA ALA A 391 8.89 -4.70 0.74
C ALA A 391 8.91 -5.07 2.23
N LEU A 392 8.55 -4.14 3.12
CA LEU A 392 8.47 -4.39 4.55
C LEU A 392 7.41 -5.43 4.91
N PHE A 393 6.23 -5.38 4.27
CA PHE A 393 5.19 -6.37 4.49
C PHE A 393 5.58 -7.76 3.99
N TRP A 394 6.31 -7.87 2.88
CA TRP A 394 6.83 -9.15 2.41
C TRP A 394 7.88 -9.73 3.36
N LEU A 395 8.84 -8.91 3.80
CA LEU A 395 9.83 -9.33 4.78
C LEU A 395 9.19 -9.73 6.11
N LEU A 396 8.13 -9.03 6.53
CA LEU A 396 7.34 -9.39 7.71
C LEU A 396 6.58 -10.71 7.52
N ALA A 397 5.96 -10.94 6.36
CA ALA A 397 5.30 -12.22 6.08
C ALA A 397 6.31 -13.38 6.11
N LEU A 398 7.50 -13.19 5.54
CA LEU A 398 8.60 -14.15 5.65
C LEU A 398 9.04 -14.32 7.12
N LEU A 399 9.21 -13.23 7.88
CA LEU A 399 9.59 -13.31 9.30
C LEU A 399 8.62 -14.14 10.13
N LEU A 400 7.32 -14.06 9.84
CA LEU A 400 6.28 -14.78 10.58
C LEU A 400 6.09 -16.24 10.13
N ALA A 401 6.36 -16.56 8.86
CA ALA A 401 5.95 -17.82 8.26
C ALA A 401 7.10 -18.66 7.67
N TRP A 402 8.33 -18.15 7.65
CA TRP A 402 9.45 -18.83 6.98
C TRP A 402 9.72 -20.23 7.54
N ASP A 403 9.65 -20.42 8.85
CA ASP A 403 9.93 -21.71 9.48
C ASP A 403 8.97 -22.83 9.01
N ARG A 404 7.81 -22.46 8.46
CA ARG A 404 6.87 -23.40 7.82
C ARG A 404 7.07 -23.45 6.30
N ILE A 405 7.32 -22.30 5.67
CA ILE A 405 7.42 -22.20 4.20
C ILE A 405 8.75 -22.74 3.67
N GLY A 406 9.87 -22.36 4.26
CA GLY A 406 11.22 -22.74 3.83
C GLY A 406 11.42 -24.26 3.75
N PRO A 407 11.14 -25.01 4.83
CA PRO A 407 11.21 -26.47 4.81
C PRO A 407 10.24 -27.10 3.83
N ALA A 408 8.99 -26.62 3.76
CA ALA A 408 8.01 -27.15 2.83
C ALA A 408 8.49 -27.02 1.37
N VAL A 409 9.07 -25.89 0.98
CA VAL A 409 9.56 -25.69 -0.38
C VAL A 409 10.84 -26.50 -0.65
N GLY A 410 11.64 -26.80 0.38
CA GLY A 410 12.91 -27.54 0.26
C GLY A 410 14.07 -26.67 -0.21
N ALA A 411 13.93 -25.34 -0.10
CA ALA A 411 14.90 -24.37 -0.62
C ALA A 411 15.21 -23.27 0.41
N PRO A 412 15.85 -23.61 1.55
CA PRO A 412 16.12 -22.66 2.64
C PRO A 412 16.97 -21.45 2.19
N GLY A 413 17.83 -21.61 1.18
CA GLY A 413 18.66 -20.54 0.62
C GLY A 413 17.88 -19.42 -0.08
N LEU A 414 16.62 -19.66 -0.48
CA LEU A 414 15.77 -18.62 -1.08
C LEU A 414 15.49 -17.47 -0.11
N LEU A 415 15.58 -17.70 1.20
CA LEU A 415 15.44 -16.62 2.15
C LEU A 415 16.55 -15.58 2.02
N PHE A 416 17.79 -16.02 1.86
CA PHE A 416 18.92 -15.10 1.75
C PHE A 416 18.79 -14.24 0.50
N LEU A 417 18.40 -14.86 -0.61
CA LEU A 417 18.05 -14.16 -1.84
C LEU A 417 16.97 -13.11 -1.57
N ALA A 418 15.81 -13.51 -1.02
CA ALA A 418 14.70 -12.60 -0.75
C ALA A 418 15.07 -11.46 0.22
N ALA A 419 15.78 -11.76 1.31
CA ALA A 419 16.25 -10.79 2.29
C ALA A 419 17.24 -9.77 1.67
N THR A 420 17.93 -10.13 0.59
CA THR A 420 18.86 -9.26 -0.13
C THR A 420 18.16 -8.46 -1.22
N THR A 421 17.35 -9.12 -2.05
CA THR A 421 16.77 -8.52 -3.25
C THR A 421 15.53 -7.69 -2.99
N ILE A 422 14.74 -8.01 -1.95
CA ILE A 422 13.54 -7.21 -1.59
C ILE A 422 13.92 -5.77 -1.19
N PRO A 423 14.91 -5.53 -0.30
CA PRO A 423 15.33 -4.17 0.07
C PRO A 423 16.04 -3.39 -1.04
N LEU A 424 16.73 -4.08 -1.95
CA LEU A 424 17.46 -3.42 -3.05
C LEU A 424 16.51 -2.81 -4.09
N ALA A 425 15.33 -3.40 -4.31
CA ALA A 425 14.37 -2.89 -5.28
C ALA A 425 13.85 -1.46 -4.98
N PRO A 426 13.38 -1.12 -3.76
CA PRO A 426 13.05 0.27 -3.41
C PRO A 426 14.29 1.17 -3.38
N PHE A 427 15.43 0.65 -2.92
CA PHE A 427 16.65 1.42 -2.83
C PHE A 427 17.13 1.92 -4.20
N PHE A 428 17.27 1.04 -5.19
CA PHE A 428 17.66 1.45 -6.54
C PHE A 428 16.65 2.41 -7.17
N ASN A 429 15.34 2.21 -6.93
CA ASN A 429 14.32 3.15 -7.38
C ASN A 429 14.49 4.54 -6.75
N ALA A 430 14.73 4.59 -5.43
CA ALA A 430 14.96 5.85 -4.71
C ALA A 430 16.23 6.55 -5.21
N VAL A 431 17.36 5.84 -5.28
CA VAL A 431 18.64 6.40 -5.74
C VAL A 431 18.53 6.91 -7.18
N GLY A 432 17.92 6.15 -8.08
CA GLY A 432 17.71 6.57 -9.47
C GLY A 432 16.88 7.86 -9.56
N ARG A 433 15.83 7.98 -8.75
CA ARG A 433 15.01 9.20 -8.70
C ARG A 433 15.74 10.40 -8.07
N VAL A 434 16.54 10.19 -7.02
CA VAL A 434 17.37 11.24 -6.42
C VAL A 434 18.39 11.72 -7.43
N ALA A 435 19.08 10.81 -8.12
CA ALA A 435 20.06 11.15 -9.14
C ALA A 435 19.42 11.92 -10.32
N ALA A 436 18.22 11.51 -10.75
CA ALA A 436 17.47 12.24 -11.79
C ALA A 436 17.04 13.64 -11.31
N TRP A 437 16.59 13.78 -10.07
CA TRP A 437 16.25 15.08 -9.49
C TRP A 437 17.46 16.00 -9.35
N ALA A 438 18.61 15.45 -8.99
CA ALA A 438 19.89 16.15 -8.88
C ALA A 438 20.58 16.38 -10.25
N ASN A 439 19.95 15.98 -11.36
CA ASN A 439 20.48 16.10 -12.72
C ASN A 439 21.87 15.46 -12.91
N LEU A 440 22.14 14.32 -12.25
CA LEU A 440 23.41 13.62 -12.37
C LEU A 440 23.51 12.89 -13.72
N PRO A 441 24.61 13.07 -14.48
CA PRO A 441 24.82 12.40 -15.76
C PRO A 441 25.08 10.88 -15.59
N ASN A 442 24.82 10.10 -16.65
CA ASN A 442 25.22 8.70 -16.80
C ASN A 442 24.87 7.75 -15.63
N GLY A 443 23.62 7.25 -15.57
CA GLY A 443 23.25 6.12 -14.69
C GLY A 443 21.99 6.31 -13.84
N SER A 444 21.46 7.53 -13.77
CA SER A 444 20.20 7.86 -13.07
C SER A 444 19.00 7.06 -13.62
N GLY A 445 18.90 6.94 -14.95
CA GLY A 445 17.92 6.09 -15.62
C GLY A 445 18.16 4.60 -15.35
N ALA A 446 19.41 4.12 -15.41
CA ALA A 446 19.74 2.70 -15.24
C ALA A 446 19.41 2.19 -13.83
N LEU A 447 19.66 2.97 -12.78
CA LEU A 447 19.30 2.61 -11.40
C LEU A 447 17.78 2.70 -11.17
N TRP A 448 17.11 3.69 -11.75
CA TRP A 448 15.66 3.80 -11.73
C TRP A 448 14.98 2.61 -12.44
N PHE A 449 15.53 2.18 -13.58
CA PHE A 449 15.07 1.01 -14.31
C PHE A 449 15.44 -0.28 -13.57
N ALA A 450 16.64 -0.44 -13.03
CA ALA A 450 17.08 -1.65 -12.32
C ALA A 450 16.16 -2.03 -11.14
N GLY A 451 15.56 -1.04 -10.48
CA GLY A 451 14.56 -1.29 -9.45
C GLY A 451 13.39 -2.15 -9.95
N HIS A 452 12.81 -1.84 -11.12
CA HIS A 452 11.56 -2.46 -11.59
C HIS A 452 11.68 -3.97 -11.95
N PRO A 453 12.69 -4.44 -12.70
CA PRO A 453 12.94 -5.87 -12.90
C PRO A 453 13.16 -6.59 -11.58
N LEU A 454 13.85 -5.97 -10.62
CA LEU A 454 14.04 -6.58 -9.30
C LEU A 454 12.73 -6.68 -8.52
N LYS A 455 11.82 -5.70 -8.64
CA LYS A 455 10.44 -5.80 -8.11
C LYS A 455 9.72 -7.01 -8.68
N MET A 456 9.73 -7.14 -10.00
CA MET A 456 9.06 -8.22 -10.73
C MET A 456 9.65 -9.59 -10.36
N PHE A 457 10.97 -9.68 -10.30
CA PHE A 457 11.69 -10.88 -9.86
C PHE A 457 11.24 -11.31 -8.46
N ASN A 458 11.26 -10.39 -7.49
CA ASN A 458 10.82 -10.67 -6.12
C ASN A 458 9.37 -11.14 -6.06
N GLN A 459 8.47 -10.53 -6.86
CA GLN A 459 7.07 -10.95 -6.94
C GLN A 459 6.93 -12.37 -7.45
N ILE A 460 7.58 -12.69 -8.57
CA ILE A 460 7.54 -14.02 -9.17
C ILE A 460 8.09 -15.06 -8.19
N VAL A 461 9.22 -14.79 -7.56
CA VAL A 461 9.82 -15.67 -6.54
C VAL A 461 8.84 -15.91 -5.38
N LEU A 462 8.24 -14.85 -4.83
CA LEU A 462 7.27 -14.97 -3.75
C LEU A 462 5.99 -15.71 -4.17
N ILE A 463 5.48 -15.49 -5.39
CA ILE A 463 4.32 -16.20 -5.94
C ILE A 463 4.62 -17.69 -6.04
N VAL A 464 5.76 -18.06 -6.64
CA VAL A 464 6.19 -19.46 -6.79
C VAL A 464 6.38 -20.11 -5.41
N LEU A 465 7.00 -19.40 -4.48
CA LEU A 465 7.22 -19.86 -3.11
C LEU A 465 5.90 -20.14 -2.39
N VAL A 466 4.96 -19.19 -2.40
CA VAL A 466 3.65 -19.32 -1.75
C VAL A 466 2.81 -20.42 -2.42
N ALA A 467 2.77 -20.48 -3.75
CA ALA A 467 2.04 -21.51 -4.48
C ALA A 467 2.60 -22.91 -4.19
N THR A 468 3.92 -23.06 -4.13
CA THR A 468 4.59 -24.32 -3.78
C THR A 468 4.31 -24.71 -2.33
N ALA A 469 4.40 -23.76 -1.40
CA ALA A 469 4.06 -23.98 0.00
C ALA A 469 2.60 -24.45 0.15
N MET A 470 1.65 -23.82 -0.53
CA MET A 470 0.23 -24.23 -0.52
C MET A 470 -0.02 -25.64 -1.04
N ARG A 471 0.83 -26.15 -1.95
CA ARG A 471 0.78 -27.53 -2.44
C ARG A 471 1.36 -28.51 -1.44
N LYS A 472 2.49 -28.17 -0.81
CA LYS A 472 3.27 -29.10 0.03
C LYS A 472 2.85 -29.12 1.51
N ILE A 473 2.38 -28.00 2.07
CA ILE A 473 1.98 -27.90 3.50
C ILE A 473 0.73 -28.75 3.82
N LYS A 474 -0.02 -29.18 2.80
CA LYS A 474 -1.12 -30.15 2.98
C LYS A 474 -0.67 -31.61 3.19
N ALA A 475 0.59 -31.93 2.93
CA ALA A 475 1.07 -33.32 2.92
C ALA A 475 1.78 -33.75 4.21
N ALA A 476 2.15 -32.82 5.09
CA ALA A 476 3.01 -33.10 6.25
C ALA A 476 2.31 -33.07 7.62
N ASP A 477 1.10 -32.50 7.71
CA ASP A 477 0.34 -32.35 8.97
C ASP A 477 -0.97 -33.18 8.97
N ARG A 478 -0.98 -34.33 8.30
CA ARG A 478 -1.95 -35.42 8.49
C ARG A 478 -1.21 -36.64 8.99
#